data_AF-A0A1B6JB06-F1
#
_entry.id   AF-A0A1B6JB06-F1
#
_cell.length_a   1.000
_cell.length_b   1.000
_cell.length_c   1.000
_cell.angle_alpha   90.00
_cell.angle_beta   90.00
_cell.angle_gamma   90.00
#
_symmetry.space_group_name_H-M   'P 1'
#
loop_
_entity.id
_entity.type
_entity.pdbx_description
1 polymer ?
#
loop_
_entity_poly.entity_id
_entity_poly.type
_entity_poly.pdbx_seq_one_letter_code
_entity_poly.pdbx_strand_id
1 'polypeptide(L)'
;IPTLMTASTVYMIMSQNVVSDQPNLSIRLSNFPGVHVAVSADQQTTSNLIQNLVRSGGATPDVVPADTNFNNYLGGQIKDSLIKYEREMIAGFQYNSSVLLGEFSYYFLHSPAIVFNLVANILLQQISPSSAITVSNHPIVVQMNLDICDLALQAPSKASLFPMSMTVMTLGLMIVSMSFISYPLKERVNNSKQLQLMTGVSPLLYWFTNLLCDFIIFIITAILMLAAIYFFQTQDILSSSGYIGTLILVFLLFGLSGISFAYLFSFFVQSSVKASVLFILINLFTGTIASVVINLLAMDPDIPFIEIFM
;
A
#
# COMPACT_ATOMS: atom_id res chain seq x y z
N ILE A 1 0.77 23.80 -3.85
CA ILE A 1 1.48 23.10 -2.74
C ILE A 1 1.07 21.63 -2.63
N PRO A 2 -0.23 21.24 -2.54
CA PRO A 2 -0.64 19.84 -2.72
C PRO A 2 -0.14 19.27 -4.06
N THR A 3 -0.17 20.13 -5.08
CA THR A 3 0.32 19.94 -6.43
C THR A 3 1.84 19.71 -6.51
N LEU A 4 2.60 20.39 -5.66
CA LEU A 4 4.05 20.24 -5.53
C LEU A 4 4.39 18.94 -4.79
N MET A 5 3.60 18.57 -3.78
CA MET A 5 3.75 17.27 -3.12
C MET A 5 3.42 16.13 -4.10
N THR A 6 2.33 16.23 -4.86
CA THR A 6 2.03 15.23 -5.91
C THR A 6 3.12 15.20 -6.98
N ALA A 7 3.63 16.36 -7.44
CA ALA A 7 4.75 16.43 -8.37
C ALA A 7 6.00 15.74 -7.83
N SER A 8 6.35 16.02 -6.57
CA SER A 8 7.50 15.40 -5.91
C SER A 8 7.34 13.89 -5.77
N THR A 9 6.12 13.40 -5.49
CA THR A 9 5.87 11.95 -5.42
C THR A 9 5.98 11.30 -6.79
N VAL A 10 5.49 11.94 -7.85
CA VAL A 10 5.60 11.46 -9.24
C VAL A 10 7.07 11.43 -9.66
N TYR A 11 7.82 12.51 -9.40
CA TYR A 11 9.26 12.56 -9.63
C TYR A 11 10.00 11.46 -8.89
N MET A 12 9.66 11.21 -7.62
CA MET A 12 10.30 10.19 -6.81
C MET A 12 10.05 8.78 -7.38
N ILE A 13 8.83 8.50 -7.82
CA ILE A 13 8.49 7.23 -8.50
C ILE A 13 9.29 7.11 -9.79
N MET A 14 9.35 8.16 -10.61
CA MET A 14 10.08 8.14 -11.89
C MET A 14 11.60 8.07 -11.75
N SER A 15 12.16 8.56 -10.64
CA SER A 15 13.61 8.50 -10.37
C SER A 15 14.10 7.12 -9.88
N GLN A 16 13.18 6.20 -9.54
CA GLN A 16 13.54 4.86 -9.10
C GLN A 16 13.83 3.96 -10.29
N ASN A 17 15.11 3.66 -10.54
CA ASN A 17 15.53 2.83 -11.67
C ASN A 17 15.12 1.34 -11.56
N VAL A 18 14.70 0.87 -10.38
CA VAL A 18 14.37 -0.54 -10.11
C VAL A 18 13.10 -0.63 -9.28
N VAL A 19 12.11 -1.39 -9.75
CA VAL A 19 10.77 -1.46 -9.14
C VAL A 19 10.62 -2.63 -8.15
N SER A 20 11.49 -3.63 -8.21
CA SER A 20 11.37 -4.82 -7.36
C SER A 20 12.73 -5.38 -6.99
N ASP A 21 13.05 -5.30 -5.69
CA ASP A 21 14.14 -6.05 -5.05
C ASP A 21 13.52 -7.08 -4.09
N GLN A 22 12.70 -7.98 -4.65
CA GLN A 22 12.09 -9.06 -3.88
C GLN A 22 13.10 -10.21 -3.72
N PRO A 23 13.23 -10.78 -2.50
CA PRO A 23 14.14 -11.90 -2.28
C PRO A 23 13.68 -13.16 -3.01
N ASN A 24 14.62 -14.02 -3.37
CA ASN A 24 14.33 -15.34 -3.95
C ASN A 24 13.44 -16.15 -3.00
N LEU A 25 12.34 -16.70 -3.53
CA LEU A 25 11.41 -17.54 -2.78
C LEU A 25 11.65 -19.02 -3.13
N SER A 26 12.16 -19.80 -2.18
CA SER A 26 12.22 -21.26 -2.34
C SER A 26 10.81 -21.87 -2.32
N ILE A 27 10.46 -22.69 -3.31
CA ILE A 27 9.12 -23.29 -3.43
C ILE A 27 9.08 -24.57 -2.59
N ARG A 28 8.73 -24.42 -1.30
CA ARG A 28 8.67 -25.49 -0.31
C ARG A 28 7.38 -25.41 0.50
N LEU A 29 6.88 -26.56 0.95
CA LEU A 29 5.69 -26.63 1.82
C LEU A 29 5.95 -25.96 3.18
N SER A 30 7.21 -25.83 3.58
CA SER A 30 7.61 -25.28 4.88
C SER A 30 7.27 -23.80 5.02
N ASN A 31 7.08 -23.11 3.88
CA ASN A 31 6.70 -21.70 3.86
C ASN A 31 5.22 -21.49 4.19
N PHE A 32 4.43 -22.56 4.24
CA PHE A 32 3.00 -22.54 4.50
C PHE A 32 2.71 -23.30 5.80
N PRO A 33 2.76 -22.64 6.98
CA PRO A 33 2.50 -23.31 8.25
C PRO A 33 1.02 -23.71 8.36
N GLY A 34 0.76 -24.92 8.85
CA GLY A 34 -0.60 -25.41 9.12
C GLY A 34 -1.37 -25.89 7.89
N VAL A 35 -0.69 -26.19 6.78
CA VAL A 35 -1.34 -26.73 5.59
C VAL A 35 -1.43 -28.25 5.60
N HIS A 36 -2.56 -28.74 5.12
CA HIS A 36 -2.91 -30.13 4.95
C HIS A 36 -2.81 -30.54 3.48
N VAL A 37 -2.37 -31.78 3.25
CA VAL A 37 -2.26 -32.39 1.93
C VAL A 37 -3.04 -33.69 1.93
N ALA A 38 -4.06 -33.80 1.09
CA ALA A 38 -4.82 -35.04 0.95
C ALA A 38 -4.00 -36.07 0.16
N VAL A 39 -3.92 -37.30 0.66
CA VAL A 39 -3.19 -38.39 0.01
C VAL A 39 -4.08 -39.62 -0.13
N SER A 40 -4.25 -40.09 -1.37
CA SER A 40 -4.92 -41.33 -1.73
C SER A 40 -3.98 -42.16 -2.60
N ALA A 41 -3.71 -43.40 -2.22
CA ALA A 41 -2.82 -44.28 -2.98
C ALA A 41 -3.23 -45.74 -2.82
N ASP A 42 -3.29 -46.47 -3.93
CA ASP A 42 -3.62 -47.90 -3.95
C ASP A 42 -2.54 -48.75 -3.25
N GLN A 43 -1.28 -48.33 -3.37
CA GLN A 43 -0.13 -49.05 -2.84
C GLN A 43 0.42 -48.38 -1.58
N GLN A 44 0.53 -49.16 -0.50
CA GLN A 44 0.95 -48.67 0.81
C GLN A 44 2.40 -48.15 0.85
N THR A 45 3.28 -48.68 0.00
CA THR A 45 4.67 -48.20 -0.15
C THR A 45 4.72 -46.77 -0.70
N THR A 46 3.94 -46.50 -1.76
CA THR A 46 3.84 -45.17 -2.37
C THR A 46 3.13 -44.20 -1.44
N SER A 47 2.10 -44.63 -0.72
CA SER A 47 1.44 -43.83 0.33
C SER A 47 2.43 -43.37 1.40
N ASN A 48 3.26 -44.28 1.92
CA ASN A 48 4.26 -43.95 2.92
C ASN A 48 5.33 -43.00 2.38
N LEU A 49 5.74 -43.17 1.13
CA LEU A 49 6.70 -42.27 0.46
C LEU A 49 6.13 -40.85 0.35
N ILE A 50 4.89 -40.70 -0.13
CA ILE A 50 4.22 -39.40 -0.26
C ILE A 50 4.04 -38.77 1.13
N GLN A 51 3.60 -39.53 2.13
CA GLN A 51 3.45 -39.01 3.50
C GLN A 51 4.79 -38.54 4.10
N ASN A 52 5.88 -39.26 3.87
CA ASN A 52 7.21 -38.88 4.34
C ASN A 52 7.69 -37.59 3.65
N LEU A 53 7.45 -37.46 2.34
CA LEU A 53 7.76 -36.24 1.59
C LEU A 53 6.96 -35.04 2.10
N VAL A 54 5.65 -35.20 2.29
CA VAL A 54 4.76 -34.15 2.80
C VAL A 54 5.19 -33.71 4.21
N ARG A 55 5.47 -34.67 5.10
CA ARG A 55 5.98 -34.38 6.46
C ARG A 55 7.34 -33.70 6.45
N SER A 56 8.26 -34.15 5.58
CA SER A 56 9.57 -33.51 5.42
C SER A 56 9.46 -32.09 4.88
N GLY A 57 8.40 -31.82 4.12
CA GLY A 57 8.05 -30.50 3.64
C GLY A 57 7.41 -29.60 4.70
N GLY A 58 7.04 -30.09 5.88
CA GLY A 58 6.41 -29.29 6.95
C GLY A 58 4.88 -29.21 6.88
N ALA A 59 4.24 -30.03 6.06
CA ALA A 59 2.78 -30.11 5.95
C ALA A 59 2.24 -31.40 6.60
N THR A 60 0.95 -31.39 6.97
CA THR A 60 0.26 -32.54 7.55
C THR A 60 -0.41 -33.39 6.47
N PRO A 61 -0.05 -34.68 6.32
CA PRO A 61 -0.71 -35.55 5.38
C PRO A 61 -2.05 -36.05 5.93
N ASP A 62 -3.13 -35.78 5.20
CA ASP A 62 -4.46 -36.31 5.48
C ASP A 62 -4.71 -37.52 4.56
N VAL A 63 -4.63 -38.72 5.13
CA VAL A 63 -4.80 -39.96 4.37
C VAL A 63 -6.29 -40.18 4.11
N VAL A 64 -6.67 -40.25 2.84
CA VAL A 64 -8.03 -40.55 2.41
C VAL A 64 -8.31 -42.04 2.62
N PRO A 65 -9.41 -42.42 3.30
CA PRO A 65 -9.79 -43.82 3.47
C PRO A 65 -9.98 -44.54 2.13
N ALA A 66 -9.47 -45.76 2.00
CA ALA A 66 -9.48 -46.56 0.76
C ALA A 66 -10.88 -46.78 0.17
N ASP A 67 -11.92 -46.71 1.00
CA ASP A 67 -13.32 -46.95 0.59
C ASP A 67 -14.01 -45.71 -0.01
N THR A 68 -13.35 -44.55 -0.02
CA THR A 68 -13.95 -43.28 -0.45
C THR A 68 -13.27 -42.72 -1.69
N ASN A 69 -14.09 -42.34 -2.70
CA ASN A 69 -13.58 -41.60 -3.85
C ASN A 69 -12.96 -40.27 -3.40
N PHE A 70 -11.79 -39.95 -3.93
CA PHE A 70 -11.03 -38.74 -3.59
C PHE A 70 -11.89 -37.45 -3.68
N ASN A 71 -12.65 -37.30 -4.77
CA ASN A 71 -13.55 -36.16 -4.97
C ASN A 71 -14.67 -36.08 -3.93
N ASN A 72 -15.19 -37.22 -3.47
CA ASN A 72 -16.22 -37.26 -2.43
C ASN A 72 -15.64 -36.89 -1.07
N TYR A 73 -14.40 -37.27 -0.79
CA TYR A 73 -13.68 -36.87 0.43
C TYR A 73 -13.46 -35.36 0.47
N LEU A 74 -12.93 -34.77 -0.61
CA LEU A 74 -12.77 -33.32 -0.70
C LEU A 74 -14.13 -32.58 -0.63
N GLY A 75 -15.16 -33.11 -1.30
CA GLY A 75 -16.53 -32.59 -1.19
C GLY A 75 -17.09 -32.66 0.24
N GLY A 76 -16.70 -33.66 1.03
CA GLY A 76 -17.01 -33.77 2.45
C GLY A 76 -16.32 -32.70 3.29
N GLN A 77 -15.03 -32.45 3.05
CA GLN A 77 -14.26 -31.40 3.73
C GLN A 77 -14.81 -30.00 3.44
N ILE A 78 -15.23 -29.75 2.20
CA ILE A 78 -15.88 -28.49 1.80
C ILE A 78 -17.20 -28.29 2.55
N LYS A 79 -18.00 -29.35 2.72
CA LYS A 79 -19.28 -29.30 3.43
C LYS A 79 -19.11 -29.12 4.94
N ASP A 80 -18.08 -29.71 5.52
CA ASP A 80 -17.79 -29.60 6.95
C ASP A 80 -17.31 -28.18 7.29
N SER A 81 -16.32 -27.66 6.56
CA SER A 81 -15.89 -26.28 6.72
C SER A 81 -15.16 -25.72 5.48
N LEU A 82 -15.88 -24.90 4.70
CA LEU A 82 -15.31 -24.19 3.55
C LEU A 82 -14.08 -23.35 3.93
N ILE A 83 -14.15 -22.62 5.05
CA ILE A 83 -13.07 -21.73 5.50
C ILE A 83 -11.78 -22.52 5.79
N LYS A 84 -11.92 -23.72 6.37
CA LYS A 84 -10.79 -24.59 6.67
C LYS A 84 -10.19 -25.15 5.38
N TYR A 85 -11.05 -25.62 4.47
CA TYR A 85 -10.62 -26.10 3.16
C TYR A 85 -9.82 -25.04 2.38
N GLU A 86 -10.33 -23.82 2.27
CA GLU A 86 -9.67 -22.75 1.52
C GLU A 86 -8.32 -22.30 2.12
N ARG A 87 -8.19 -22.34 3.45
CA ARG A 87 -7.00 -21.83 4.17
C ARG A 87 -5.96 -22.87 4.50
N GLU A 88 -6.33 -24.14 4.57
CA GLU A 88 -5.46 -25.21 5.04
C GLU A 88 -5.17 -26.24 3.95
N MET A 89 -6.07 -26.50 2.98
CA MET A 89 -5.83 -27.50 1.94
C MET A 89 -5.02 -26.93 0.77
N ILE A 90 -3.74 -27.28 0.70
CA ILE A 90 -2.83 -26.76 -0.33
C ILE A 90 -2.74 -27.65 -1.57
N ALA A 91 -2.79 -28.97 -1.40
CA ALA A 91 -2.55 -29.95 -2.46
C ALA A 91 -3.25 -31.29 -2.20
N GLY A 92 -3.45 -32.06 -3.26
CA GLY A 92 -3.98 -33.41 -3.24
C GLY A 92 -3.12 -34.35 -4.09
N PHE A 93 -2.90 -35.58 -3.63
CA PHE A 93 -2.20 -36.61 -4.41
C PHE A 93 -3.06 -37.85 -4.52
N GLN A 94 -3.27 -38.32 -5.75
CA GLN A 94 -3.92 -39.58 -6.04
C GLN A 94 -2.98 -40.47 -6.85
N TYR A 95 -2.67 -41.66 -6.33
CA TYR A 95 -1.88 -42.67 -7.03
C TYR A 95 -2.73 -43.90 -7.32
N ASN A 96 -3.09 -44.09 -8.59
CA ASN A 96 -3.85 -45.24 -9.06
C ASN A 96 -2.98 -46.10 -9.95
N SER A 97 -2.62 -47.32 -9.52
CA SER A 97 -1.87 -48.42 -10.19
C SER A 97 -0.68 -48.11 -11.13
N SER A 98 -0.76 -47.10 -11.99
CA SER A 98 0.30 -46.55 -12.86
C SER A 98 0.24 -45.03 -13.10
N VAL A 99 -0.81 -44.35 -12.63
CA VAL A 99 -1.06 -42.92 -12.83
C VAL A 99 -0.94 -42.19 -11.50
N LEU A 100 -0.04 -41.20 -11.45
CA LEU A 100 0.09 -40.25 -10.35
C LEU A 100 -0.57 -38.93 -10.76
N LEU A 101 -1.63 -38.55 -10.06
CA LEU A 101 -2.31 -37.27 -10.20
C LEU A 101 -1.93 -36.37 -9.03
N GLY A 102 -1.43 -35.19 -9.35
CA GLY A 102 -1.21 -34.10 -8.39
C GLY A 102 -2.25 -33.01 -8.62
N GLU A 103 -3.11 -32.80 -7.62
CA GLU A 103 -4.12 -31.75 -7.59
C GLU A 103 -3.61 -30.55 -6.80
N PHE A 104 -3.85 -29.35 -7.32
CA PHE A 104 -3.43 -28.09 -6.70
C PHE A 104 -4.65 -27.27 -6.30
N SER A 105 -4.49 -26.48 -5.25
CA SER A 105 -5.51 -25.54 -4.79
C SER A 105 -5.36 -24.20 -5.49
N TYR A 106 -6.45 -23.64 -6.00
CA TYR A 106 -6.47 -22.32 -6.65
C TYR A 106 -6.21 -21.17 -5.66
N TYR A 107 -6.55 -21.36 -4.38
CA TYR A 107 -6.42 -20.33 -3.34
C TYR A 107 -4.96 -20.02 -2.99
N PHE A 108 -4.04 -20.94 -3.31
CA PHE A 108 -2.62 -20.79 -3.06
C PHE A 108 -1.87 -20.51 -4.37
N LEU A 109 -1.41 -19.27 -4.56
CA LEU A 109 -0.70 -18.82 -5.76
C LEU A 109 0.50 -19.72 -6.15
N HIS A 110 1.21 -20.27 -5.16
CA HIS A 110 2.37 -21.13 -5.39
C HIS A 110 2.04 -22.62 -5.38
N SER A 111 0.80 -23.03 -5.12
CA SER A 111 0.40 -24.44 -5.04
C SER A 111 0.72 -25.22 -6.33
N PRO A 112 0.43 -24.71 -7.55
CA PRO A 112 0.78 -25.45 -8.78
C PRO A 112 2.27 -25.81 -8.88
N ALA A 113 3.15 -24.85 -8.55
CA ALA A 113 4.60 -25.06 -8.58
C ALA A 113 5.07 -26.03 -7.48
N ILE A 114 4.44 -25.97 -6.30
CA ILE A 114 4.71 -26.90 -5.19
C ILE A 114 4.31 -28.33 -5.57
N VAL A 115 3.09 -28.51 -6.08
CA VAL A 115 2.57 -29.81 -6.50
C VAL A 115 3.44 -30.41 -7.60
N PHE A 116 3.82 -29.60 -8.59
CA PHE A 116 4.71 -30.05 -9.66
C PHE A 116 6.07 -30.52 -9.12
N ASN A 117 6.69 -29.75 -8.22
CA ASN A 117 7.95 -30.14 -7.59
C ASN A 117 7.81 -31.41 -6.74
N LEU A 118 6.68 -31.58 -6.03
CA LEU A 118 6.42 -32.79 -5.25
C LEU A 118 6.21 -34.01 -6.16
N VAL A 119 5.44 -33.91 -7.24
CA VAL A 119 5.26 -34.99 -8.22
C VAL A 119 6.61 -35.42 -8.79
N ALA A 120 7.45 -34.46 -9.19
CA ALA A 120 8.79 -34.74 -9.69
C ALA A 120 9.66 -35.48 -8.65
N ASN A 121 9.60 -35.06 -7.39
CA ASN A 121 10.33 -35.72 -6.30
C ASN A 121 9.79 -37.12 -5.98
N ILE A 122 8.47 -37.34 -6.04
CA ILE A 122 7.85 -38.66 -5.84
C ILE A 122 8.35 -39.64 -6.92
N LEU A 123 8.28 -39.23 -8.19
CA LEU A 123 8.76 -40.05 -9.32
C LEU A 123 10.28 -40.31 -9.23
N LEU A 124 11.04 -39.30 -8.85
CA LEU A 124 12.49 -39.41 -8.70
C LEU A 124 12.87 -40.37 -7.56
N GLN A 125 12.19 -40.31 -6.42
CA GLN A 125 12.44 -41.20 -5.28
C GLN A 125 12.01 -42.65 -5.53
N GLN A 126 11.07 -42.88 -6.45
CA GLN A 126 10.74 -44.23 -6.92
C GLN A 126 11.91 -44.87 -7.69
N ILE A 127 12.70 -44.08 -8.41
CA ILE A 127 13.86 -44.56 -9.20
C ILE A 127 15.15 -44.52 -8.38
N SER A 128 15.33 -43.48 -7.56
CA SER A 128 16.56 -43.22 -6.80
C SER A 128 16.21 -42.59 -5.44
N PRO A 129 16.21 -43.36 -4.34
CA PRO A 129 15.68 -42.92 -3.05
C PRO A 129 16.50 -41.81 -2.38
N SER A 130 17.73 -41.55 -2.83
CA SER A 130 18.66 -40.57 -2.25
C SER A 130 18.66 -39.21 -2.93
N SER A 131 17.96 -39.04 -4.04
CA SER A 131 18.00 -37.80 -4.84
C SER A 131 16.81 -36.90 -4.50
N ALA A 132 17.00 -35.58 -4.60
CA ALA A 132 15.95 -34.60 -4.36
C ALA A 132 16.11 -33.39 -5.30
N ILE A 133 14.99 -32.84 -5.75
CA ILE A 133 14.90 -31.65 -6.59
C ILE A 133 14.34 -30.50 -5.75
N THR A 134 14.99 -29.34 -5.84
CA THR A 134 14.55 -28.10 -5.21
C THR A 134 14.25 -27.05 -6.27
N VAL A 135 13.08 -26.43 -6.19
CA VAL A 135 12.67 -25.34 -7.07
C VAL A 135 12.65 -24.03 -6.28
N SER A 136 13.08 -22.94 -6.92
CA SER A 136 13.07 -21.59 -6.34
C SER A 136 12.62 -20.59 -7.39
N ASN A 137 11.78 -19.64 -6.98
CA ASN A 137 11.31 -18.55 -7.80
C ASN A 137 12.16 -17.30 -7.55
N HIS A 138 12.98 -16.95 -8.54
CA HIS A 138 13.76 -15.72 -8.52
C HIS A 138 12.98 -14.62 -9.27
N PRO A 139 12.55 -13.55 -8.61
CA PRO A 139 11.90 -12.42 -9.28
C PRO A 139 12.82 -11.81 -10.34
N ILE A 140 12.24 -11.41 -11.47
CA ILE A 140 12.97 -10.67 -12.49
C ILE A 140 13.11 -9.22 -12.02
N VAL A 141 14.32 -8.68 -12.08
CA VAL A 141 14.58 -7.27 -11.78
C VAL A 141 14.16 -6.46 -12.99
N VAL A 142 13.05 -5.72 -12.87
CA VAL A 142 12.54 -4.85 -13.93
C VAL A 142 13.16 -3.46 -13.78
N GLN A 143 13.81 -2.99 -14.85
CA GLN A 143 14.29 -1.62 -14.98
C GLN A 143 13.18 -0.74 -15.55
N MET A 144 13.00 0.47 -15.02
CA MET A 144 11.93 1.38 -15.46
C MET A 144 12.02 1.82 -16.94
N ASN A 145 13.17 1.63 -17.59
CA ASN A 145 13.38 1.99 -19.00
C ASN A 145 12.82 0.95 -19.99
N LEU A 146 12.32 -0.19 -19.51
CA LEU A 146 11.78 -1.28 -20.32
C LEU A 146 10.27 -1.42 -20.06
N ASP A 147 9.50 -1.02 -21.07
CA ASP A 147 8.04 -1.15 -21.23
C ASP A 147 7.13 -0.66 -20.08
N ILE A 148 6.54 0.50 -20.32
CA ILE A 148 5.48 1.14 -19.53
C ILE A 148 4.27 0.20 -19.35
N CYS A 149 4.03 -0.71 -20.30
CA CYS A 149 2.95 -1.69 -20.25
C CYS A 149 3.15 -2.76 -19.16
N ASP A 150 4.39 -3.18 -18.87
CA ASP A 150 4.67 -4.14 -17.80
C ASP A 150 4.68 -3.47 -16.42
N LEU A 151 5.14 -2.22 -16.34
CA LEU A 151 5.09 -1.42 -15.11
C LEU A 151 3.67 -1.21 -14.57
N ALA A 152 2.68 -1.01 -15.45
CA ALA A 152 1.29 -0.84 -15.04
C ALA A 152 0.65 -2.13 -14.49
N LEU A 153 1.08 -3.30 -14.98
CA LEU A 153 0.58 -4.62 -14.56
C LEU A 153 1.37 -5.19 -13.35
N GLN A 154 2.64 -4.83 -13.21
CA GLN A 154 3.51 -5.34 -12.15
C GLN A 154 3.77 -4.37 -11.00
N ALA A 155 3.33 -3.10 -11.04
CA ALA A 155 3.46 -2.17 -9.92
C ALA A 155 2.85 -2.79 -8.64
N PRO A 156 3.67 -3.41 -7.77
CA PRO A 156 3.15 -4.34 -6.79
C PRO A 156 2.87 -3.50 -5.57
N SER A 157 1.63 -3.02 -5.41
CA SER A 157 0.99 -2.49 -4.19
C SER A 157 1.69 -1.37 -3.38
N LYS A 158 3.00 -1.17 -3.49
CA LYS A 158 3.83 -0.20 -2.76
C LYS A 158 3.90 1.13 -3.52
N ALA A 159 3.96 1.07 -4.85
CA ALA A 159 3.86 2.24 -5.72
C ALA A 159 2.45 2.89 -5.68
N SER A 160 1.40 2.15 -5.27
CA SER A 160 0.04 2.70 -5.14
C SER A 160 -0.30 3.19 -3.72
N LEU A 161 0.26 2.57 -2.67
CA LEU A 161 0.00 2.97 -1.28
C LEU A 161 0.63 4.33 -0.92
N PHE A 162 1.85 4.62 -1.39
CA PHE A 162 2.53 5.88 -1.10
C PHE A 162 1.83 7.13 -1.70
N PRO A 163 1.44 7.16 -2.99
CA PRO A 163 0.66 8.29 -3.52
C PRO A 163 -0.75 8.35 -2.92
N MET A 164 -1.37 7.21 -2.58
CA MET A 164 -2.65 7.20 -1.86
C MET A 164 -2.53 7.83 -0.47
N SER A 165 -1.50 7.47 0.31
CA SER A 165 -1.30 8.04 1.64
C SER A 165 -0.99 9.54 1.58
N MET A 166 -0.19 9.97 0.61
CA MET A 166 0.13 11.39 0.39
C MET A 166 -1.09 12.20 -0.04
N THR A 167 -1.95 11.67 -0.91
CA THR A 167 -3.19 12.37 -1.32
C THR A 167 -4.17 12.50 -0.17
N VAL A 168 -4.39 11.44 0.61
CA VAL A 168 -5.23 11.48 1.82
C VAL A 168 -4.69 12.50 2.84
N MET A 169 -3.37 12.56 3.03
CA MET A 169 -2.72 13.54 3.90
C MET A 169 -2.97 14.98 3.42
N THR A 170 -2.82 15.25 2.12
CA THR A 170 -3.10 16.60 1.58
C THR A 170 -4.56 17.01 1.76
N LEU A 171 -5.52 16.08 1.64
CA LEU A 171 -6.93 16.37 1.92
C LEU A 171 -7.15 16.72 3.41
N GLY A 172 -6.52 15.98 4.32
CA GLY A 172 -6.55 16.28 5.75
C GLY A 172 -6.00 17.69 6.06
N LEU A 173 -4.87 18.05 5.46
CA LEU A 173 -4.27 19.37 5.59
C LEU A 173 -5.14 20.51 5.03
N MET A 174 -5.91 20.25 3.96
CA MET A 174 -6.88 21.22 3.45
C MET A 174 -8.02 21.48 4.44
N ILE A 175 -8.54 20.43 5.08
CA ILE A 175 -9.61 20.55 6.08
C ILE A 175 -9.12 21.33 7.31
N VAL A 176 -7.89 21.07 7.77
CA VAL A 176 -7.28 21.84 8.86
C VAL A 176 -7.18 23.31 8.47
N SER A 177 -6.67 23.62 7.27
CA SER A 177 -6.53 25.00 6.80
C SER A 177 -7.86 25.73 6.65
N MET A 178 -8.92 25.02 6.24
CA MET A 178 -10.29 25.53 6.14
C MET A 178 -10.83 26.00 7.52
N SER A 179 -10.45 25.32 8.61
CA SER A 179 -10.96 25.63 9.95
C SER A 179 -10.59 27.05 10.42
N PHE A 180 -9.39 27.53 10.06
CA PHE A 180 -8.87 28.84 10.45
C PHE A 180 -9.64 30.03 9.82
N ILE A 181 -10.44 29.80 8.78
CA ILE A 181 -11.27 30.84 8.15
C ILE A 181 -12.39 31.31 9.09
N SER A 182 -12.90 30.41 9.92
CA SER A 182 -14.15 30.61 10.65
C SER A 182 -14.04 31.67 11.74
N TYR A 183 -12.90 31.75 12.43
CA TYR A 183 -12.73 32.66 13.57
C TYR A 183 -12.64 34.13 13.13
N PRO A 184 -11.74 34.54 12.20
CA PRO A 184 -11.69 35.92 11.70
C PRO A 184 -13.01 36.37 11.05
N LEU A 185 -13.72 35.44 10.41
CA LEU A 185 -14.98 35.74 9.75
C LEU A 185 -16.09 36.05 10.76
N LYS A 186 -16.21 35.25 11.83
CA LYS A 186 -17.17 35.50 12.92
C LYS A 186 -16.89 36.82 13.61
N GLU A 187 -15.63 37.14 13.88
CA GLU A 187 -15.26 38.42 14.52
C GLU A 187 -15.58 39.62 13.63
N ARG A 188 -15.47 39.47 12.30
CA ARG A 188 -15.90 40.50 11.35
C ARG A 188 -17.41 40.68 11.33
N VAL A 189 -18.17 39.59 11.24
CA VAL A 189 -19.65 39.64 11.15
C VAL A 189 -20.27 40.18 12.44
N ASN A 190 -19.71 39.82 13.59
CA ASN A 190 -20.18 40.29 14.89
C ASN A 190 -19.58 41.65 15.31
N ASN A 191 -18.74 42.26 14.47
CA ASN A 191 -17.98 43.48 14.77
C ASN A 191 -17.15 43.40 16.07
N SER A 192 -16.80 42.19 16.52
CA SER A 192 -16.01 41.97 17.74
C SER A 192 -14.60 42.56 17.60
N LYS A 193 -14.03 42.53 16.39
CA LYS A 193 -12.76 43.21 16.08
C LYS A 193 -12.85 44.72 16.35
N GLN A 194 -13.97 45.37 16.01
CA GLN A 194 -14.16 46.80 16.24
C GLN A 194 -14.21 47.10 17.74
N LEU A 195 -14.84 46.24 18.53
CA LEU A 195 -14.86 46.36 19.99
C LEU A 195 -13.44 46.25 20.59
N GLN A 196 -12.64 45.30 20.11
CA GLN A 196 -11.24 45.15 20.55
C GLN A 196 -10.38 46.37 20.18
N LEU A 197 -10.60 46.95 19.00
CA LEU A 197 -9.91 48.20 18.60
C LEU A 197 -10.33 49.40 19.46
N MET A 198 -11.60 49.49 19.86
CA MET A 198 -12.09 50.55 20.77
C MET A 198 -11.46 50.44 22.17
N THR A 199 -11.05 49.25 22.60
CA THR A 199 -10.32 49.05 23.87
C THR A 199 -8.83 49.42 23.80
N GLY A 200 -8.34 49.94 22.67
CA GLY A 200 -6.97 50.45 22.52
C GLY A 200 -5.95 49.41 22.03
N VAL A 201 -6.39 48.23 21.58
CA VAL A 201 -5.51 47.23 20.99
C VAL A 201 -5.06 47.69 19.59
N SER A 202 -3.76 47.62 19.31
CA SER A 202 -3.26 47.96 17.97
C SER A 202 -3.71 46.92 16.93
N PRO A 203 -4.09 47.33 15.70
CA PRO A 203 -4.49 46.40 14.65
C PRO A 203 -3.41 45.35 14.29
N LEU A 204 -2.14 45.71 14.41
CA LEU A 204 -1.01 44.82 14.13
C LEU A 204 -0.87 43.71 15.18
N LEU A 205 -1.01 44.06 16.47
CA LEU A 205 -0.97 43.07 17.56
C LEU A 205 -2.12 42.07 17.45
N TYR A 206 -3.31 42.51 17.03
CA TYR A 206 -4.44 41.64 16.79
C TYR A 206 -4.13 40.56 15.73
N TRP A 207 -3.64 40.97 14.55
CA TRP A 207 -3.32 40.03 13.48
C TRP A 207 -2.17 39.09 13.84
N PHE A 208 -1.14 39.62 14.50
CA PHE A 208 0.00 38.81 14.94
C PHE A 208 -0.40 37.75 15.96
N THR A 209 -1.21 38.12 16.95
CA THR A 209 -1.69 37.20 17.98
C THR A 209 -2.56 36.11 17.37
N ASN A 210 -3.45 36.47 16.44
CA ASN A 210 -4.32 35.50 15.77
C ASN A 210 -3.51 34.51 14.90
N LEU A 211 -2.56 35.03 14.11
CA LEU A 211 -1.68 34.20 13.29
C LEU A 211 -0.83 33.26 14.15
N LEU A 212 -0.28 33.75 15.26
CA LEU A 212 0.56 32.96 16.16
C LEU A 212 -0.25 31.83 16.82
N CYS A 213 -1.46 32.11 17.30
CA CYS A 213 -2.36 31.10 17.85
C CYS A 213 -2.72 30.01 16.83
N ASP A 214 -3.12 30.41 15.62
CA ASP A 214 -3.46 29.48 14.55
C ASP A 214 -2.23 28.66 14.11
N PHE A 215 -1.05 29.26 14.09
CA PHE A 215 0.20 28.58 13.75
C PHE A 215 0.61 27.54 14.80
N ILE A 216 0.41 27.81 16.10
CA ILE A 216 0.63 26.81 17.17
C ILE A 216 -0.32 25.62 16.99
N ILE A 217 -1.61 25.88 16.74
CA ILE A 217 -2.60 24.82 16.51
C ILE A 217 -2.19 23.99 15.28
N PHE A 218 -1.74 24.66 14.21
CA PHE A 218 -1.24 23.98 13.02
C PHE A 218 -0.02 23.09 13.33
N ILE A 219 0.97 23.58 14.07
CA ILE A 219 2.15 22.78 14.47
C ILE A 219 1.72 21.52 15.22
N ILE A 220 0.79 21.63 16.18
CA ILE A 220 0.30 20.48 16.94
C ILE A 220 -0.34 19.45 15.99
N THR A 221 -1.18 19.89 15.05
CA THR A 221 -1.79 18.99 14.05
C THR A 221 -0.75 18.36 13.11
N ALA A 222 0.28 19.10 12.71
CA ALA A 222 1.34 18.62 11.85
C ALA A 222 2.19 17.54 12.56
N ILE A 223 2.51 17.73 13.83
CA ILE A 223 3.22 16.73 14.65
C ILE A 223 2.39 15.44 14.77
N LEU A 224 1.07 15.56 15.02
CA LEU A 224 0.19 14.40 15.08
C LEU A 224 0.13 13.64 13.75
N MET A 225 0.08 14.35 12.61
CA MET A 225 0.15 13.70 11.28
C MET A 225 1.49 13.00 11.06
N LEU A 226 2.61 13.65 11.38
CA LEU A 226 3.94 13.03 11.24
C LEU A 226 4.09 11.80 12.13
N ALA A 227 3.58 11.84 13.37
CA ALA A 227 3.55 10.69 14.26
C ALA A 227 2.72 9.54 13.66
N ALA A 228 1.55 9.83 13.10
CA ALA A 228 0.74 8.82 12.42
C ALA A 228 1.50 8.17 11.25
N ILE A 229 2.20 8.96 10.43
CA ILE A 229 3.03 8.42 9.34
C ILE A 229 4.11 7.50 9.90
N TYR A 230 4.81 7.91 10.95
CA TYR A 230 5.84 7.09 11.59
C TYR A 230 5.29 5.74 12.09
N PHE A 231 4.09 5.72 12.68
CA PHE A 231 3.46 4.48 13.15
C PHE A 231 2.97 3.56 12.02
N PHE A 232 2.45 4.12 10.92
CA PHE A 232 1.89 3.34 9.81
C PHE A 232 2.90 2.99 8.71
N GLN A 233 4.14 3.42 8.84
CA GLN A 233 5.19 3.18 7.86
C GLN A 233 5.63 1.71 7.88
N THR A 234 5.43 1.01 6.76
CA THR A 234 5.83 -0.41 6.57
C THR A 234 7.24 -0.59 5.99
N GLN A 235 7.84 0.48 5.44
CA GLN A 235 9.21 0.48 4.92
C GLN A 235 9.92 1.75 5.35
N ASP A 236 11.20 1.66 5.73
CA ASP A 236 12.10 2.72 6.24
C ASP A 236 12.37 3.92 5.30
N ILE A 237 11.40 4.34 4.50
CA ILE A 237 11.43 5.50 3.60
C ILE A 237 11.82 6.79 4.35
N LEU A 238 11.31 7.01 5.57
CA LEU A 238 11.66 8.15 6.43
C LEU A 238 13.00 8.02 7.16
N SER A 239 13.51 6.79 7.35
CA SER A 239 14.74 6.53 8.11
C SER A 239 16.01 6.82 7.29
N SER A 240 15.88 6.96 5.96
CA SER A 240 16.99 7.36 5.11
C SER A 240 17.26 8.87 5.27
N SER A 241 18.48 9.19 5.72
CA SER A 241 18.89 10.36 6.53
C SER A 241 18.67 11.81 6.03
N GLY A 242 17.88 12.06 4.96
CA GLY A 242 17.67 13.41 4.40
C GLY A 242 16.22 13.87 4.24
N TYR A 243 15.24 12.97 4.29
CA TYR A 243 13.88 13.28 3.85
C TYR A 243 13.00 13.91 4.94
N ILE A 244 13.27 13.59 6.21
CA ILE A 244 12.51 14.10 7.35
C ILE A 244 12.56 15.63 7.43
N GLY A 245 13.73 16.23 7.17
CA GLY A 245 13.92 17.67 7.21
C GLY A 245 13.14 18.38 6.12
N THR A 246 13.13 17.81 4.91
CA THR A 246 12.36 18.33 3.77
C THR A 246 10.86 18.27 4.06
N LEU A 247 10.37 17.16 4.63
CA LEU A 247 8.97 17.03 5.02
C LEU A 247 8.57 18.09 6.05
N ILE A 248 9.34 18.23 7.13
CA ILE A 248 9.06 19.25 8.17
C ILE A 248 9.01 20.66 7.57
N LEU A 249 9.95 20.98 6.67
CA LEU A 249 10.01 22.27 6.00
C LEU A 249 8.77 22.50 5.12
N VAL A 250 8.36 21.50 4.34
CA VAL A 250 7.15 21.58 3.50
C VAL A 250 5.89 21.78 4.35
N PHE A 251 5.76 21.08 5.48
CA PHE A 251 4.65 21.27 6.41
C PHE A 251 4.62 22.69 6.99
N LEU A 252 5.77 23.24 7.39
CA LEU A 252 5.87 24.59 7.97
C LEU A 252 5.50 25.66 6.92
N LEU A 253 6.04 25.57 5.71
CA LEU A 253 5.70 26.47 4.61
C LEU A 253 4.22 26.35 4.24
N PHE A 254 3.67 25.12 4.26
CA PHE A 254 2.25 24.90 4.01
C PHE A 254 1.38 25.58 5.07
N GLY A 255 1.70 25.46 6.36
CA GLY A 255 0.96 26.13 7.42
C GLY A 255 0.93 27.64 7.25
N LEU A 256 2.09 28.25 7.02
CA LEU A 256 2.21 29.71 6.91
C LEU A 256 1.50 30.25 5.66
N SER A 257 1.64 29.57 4.52
CA SER A 257 0.93 29.93 3.28
C SER A 257 -0.58 29.66 3.39
N GLY A 258 -0.97 28.54 3.99
CA GLY A 258 -2.36 28.11 4.11
C GLY A 258 -3.18 29.03 5.01
N ILE A 259 -2.64 29.40 6.18
CA ILE A 259 -3.29 30.34 7.12
C ILE A 259 -3.42 31.73 6.47
N SER A 260 -2.37 32.21 5.81
CA SER A 260 -2.40 33.51 5.12
C SER A 260 -3.47 33.54 4.02
N PHE A 261 -3.56 32.48 3.23
CA PHE A 261 -4.57 32.35 2.17
C PHE A 261 -5.99 32.23 2.73
N ALA A 262 -6.18 31.51 3.84
CA ALA A 262 -7.44 31.41 4.55
C ALA A 262 -7.95 32.78 5.04
N TYR A 263 -7.06 33.63 5.56
CA TYR A 263 -7.42 34.98 6.01
C TYR A 263 -7.85 35.88 4.86
N LEU A 264 -7.21 35.77 3.69
CA LEU A 264 -7.64 36.50 2.48
C LEU A 264 -9.08 36.14 2.09
N PHE A 265 -9.44 34.86 2.12
CA PHE A 265 -10.80 34.41 1.80
C PHE A 265 -11.86 34.87 2.80
N SER A 266 -11.47 35.05 4.07
CA SER A 266 -12.37 35.55 5.11
C SER A 266 -12.93 36.95 4.81
N PHE A 267 -12.21 37.78 4.05
CA PHE A 267 -12.67 39.12 3.69
C PHE A 267 -13.76 39.13 2.61
N PHE A 268 -13.72 38.19 1.66
CA PHE A 268 -14.62 38.21 0.50
C PHE A 268 -16.04 37.73 0.82
N VAL A 269 -16.23 36.94 1.89
CA VAL A 269 -17.50 36.23 2.13
C VAL A 269 -18.05 36.48 3.53
N GLN A 270 -19.32 36.86 3.64
CA GLN A 270 -19.97 37.19 4.93
C GLN A 270 -20.44 35.97 5.72
N SER A 271 -20.51 34.78 5.12
CA SER A 271 -20.94 33.55 5.77
C SER A 271 -19.79 32.56 5.92
N SER A 272 -19.57 32.06 7.13
CA SER A 272 -18.48 31.13 7.48
C SER A 272 -18.53 29.87 6.62
N VAL A 273 -19.71 29.26 6.49
CA VAL A 273 -19.90 28.02 5.74
C VAL A 273 -19.61 28.23 4.25
N LYS A 274 -20.10 29.33 3.68
CA LYS A 274 -19.85 29.66 2.27
C LYS A 274 -18.36 29.91 2.00
N ALA A 275 -17.67 30.63 2.88
CA ALA A 275 -16.25 30.91 2.75
C ALA A 275 -15.42 29.62 2.77
N SER A 276 -15.72 28.73 3.70
CA SER A 276 -15.00 27.47 3.87
C SER A 276 -15.24 26.50 2.70
N VAL A 277 -16.47 26.38 2.19
CA VAL A 277 -16.78 25.55 1.02
C VAL A 277 -16.08 26.09 -0.23
N LEU A 278 -16.11 27.40 -0.45
CA LEU A 278 -15.46 28.04 -1.60
C LEU A 278 -13.94 27.88 -1.53
N PHE A 279 -13.35 27.99 -0.35
CA PHE A 279 -11.93 27.72 -0.12
C PHE A 279 -11.53 26.29 -0.50
N ILE A 280 -12.32 25.28 -0.08
CA ILE A 280 -12.06 23.88 -0.46
C ILE A 280 -12.17 23.71 -1.97
N LEU A 281 -13.23 24.24 -2.59
CA LEU A 281 -13.46 24.08 -4.03
C LEU A 281 -12.29 24.64 -4.84
N ILE A 282 -11.81 25.85 -4.54
CA ILE A 282 -10.70 26.46 -5.27
C ILE A 282 -9.41 25.65 -5.08
N ASN A 283 -9.12 25.21 -3.86
CA ASN A 283 -7.94 24.39 -3.60
C ASN A 283 -8.02 23.02 -4.29
N LEU A 284 -9.21 22.41 -4.36
CA LEU A 284 -9.43 21.14 -5.05
C LEU A 284 -9.28 21.29 -6.56
N PHE A 285 -9.91 22.31 -7.18
CA PHE A 285 -9.78 22.58 -8.61
C PHE A 285 -8.33 22.88 -9.00
N THR A 286 -7.65 23.73 -8.24
CA THR A 286 -6.23 24.05 -8.49
C THR A 286 -5.37 22.80 -8.31
N GLY A 287 -5.71 21.97 -7.31
CA GLY A 287 -5.07 20.68 -7.04
C GLY A 287 -5.17 19.71 -8.20
N THR A 288 -6.38 19.50 -8.73
CA THR A 288 -6.64 18.55 -9.81
C THR A 288 -6.05 19.02 -11.13
N ILE A 289 -6.21 20.29 -11.49
CA ILE A 289 -5.68 20.85 -12.74
C ILE A 289 -4.15 20.71 -12.77
N ALA A 290 -3.46 21.13 -11.71
CA ALA A 290 -2.02 21.02 -11.68
C ALA A 290 -1.54 19.56 -11.68
N SER A 291 -2.24 18.65 -11.00
CA SER A 291 -1.94 17.21 -11.06
C SER A 291 -2.05 16.66 -12.48
N VAL A 292 -3.12 17.02 -13.21
CA VAL A 292 -3.28 16.62 -14.62
C VAL A 292 -2.16 17.19 -15.48
N VAL A 293 -1.81 18.47 -15.31
CA VAL A 293 -0.72 19.12 -16.05
C VAL A 293 0.62 18.43 -15.79
N ILE A 294 0.94 18.10 -14.54
CA ILE A 294 2.18 17.38 -14.19
C ILE A 294 2.21 16.00 -14.84
N ASN A 295 1.11 15.24 -14.79
CA ASN A 295 1.05 13.92 -15.41
C ASN A 295 1.18 13.97 -16.93
N LEU A 296 0.58 14.99 -17.57
CA LEU A 296 0.73 15.21 -19.01
C LEU A 296 2.19 15.56 -19.37
N LEU A 297 2.83 16.44 -18.61
CA LEU A 297 4.23 16.79 -18.80
C LEU A 297 5.18 15.61 -18.55
N ALA A 298 4.86 14.76 -17.57
CA ALA A 298 5.65 13.57 -17.25
C ALA A 298 5.55 12.47 -18.31
N MET A 299 4.57 12.54 -19.22
CA MET A 299 4.42 11.61 -20.34
C MET A 299 5.29 11.99 -21.55
N ASP A 300 5.82 13.22 -21.60
CA ASP A 300 6.67 13.68 -22.69
C ASP A 300 8.16 13.44 -22.36
N PRO A 301 8.85 12.51 -23.05
CA PRO A 301 10.22 12.11 -22.71
C PRO A 301 11.29 13.18 -23.05
N ASP A 302 10.94 14.22 -23.80
CA ASP A 302 11.90 15.19 -24.36
C ASP A 302 12.09 16.46 -23.50
N ILE A 303 11.31 16.65 -22.42
CA ILE A 303 11.39 17.85 -21.58
C ILE A 303 12.04 17.52 -20.23
N PRO A 304 13.31 17.91 -19.98
CA PRO A 304 13.90 17.79 -18.66
C PRO A 304 13.19 18.73 -17.68
N PHE A 305 12.52 18.16 -16.67
CA PHE A 305 11.76 18.85 -15.61
C PHE A 305 12.50 19.99 -14.88
N ILE A 306 13.82 20.10 -15.06
CA ILE A 306 14.72 21.06 -14.43
C ILE A 306 14.50 22.49 -14.93
N GLU A 307 13.99 22.71 -16.15
CA GLU A 307 13.79 24.08 -16.68
C GLU A 307 12.48 24.76 -16.22
N ILE A 308 11.57 24.05 -15.56
CA ILE A 308 10.22 24.60 -15.24
C ILE A 308 10.18 25.35 -13.90
N PHE A 309 11.19 25.16 -13.02
CA PHE A 309 11.21 25.76 -11.68
C PHE A 309 12.41 26.69 -11.41
N MET A 310 13.16 27.08 -12.45
CA MET A 310 14.15 28.18 -12.36
C MET A 310 13.57 29.48 -12.92
#